data_AF-A0A2D7HWK5-F1
#
_entry.id   AF-A0A2D7HWK5-F1
#
_cell.length_a   1.000
_cell.length_b   1.000
_cell.length_c   1.000
_cell.angle_alpha   90.00
_cell.angle_beta   90.00
_cell.angle_gamma   90.00
#
_symmetry.space_group_name_H-M   'P 1'
#
loop_
_entity.id
_entity.type
_entity.pdbx_description
1 polymer ?
#
loop_
_entity_poly.entity_id
_entity_poly.type
_entity_poly.pdbx_seq_one_letter_code
_entity_poly.pdbx_strand_id
1 'polypeptide(L)'
;MIESGQKKVLFGISFDGVPMSGLIVEFIKSAEVFHECGYEIFFDLGYDIKADKYNFHKEYDESSRWLPEWIQLKRTCTSSDIAGYNRDSVDYVLKNVIPCTDGGAELKDEWREIDSLSQVIKDRILEVWRDLEVSFVMVENGTLPENIIFTNALCNAIEEYGKEQGLDRFVMWRDHDLMWWSEPGKYGEEPYLTTPRLRQSPYIQYVVLHDLAKEKLSEWSPGANVVVLPNTFDFSPLAIDAENQSFRQDFGIPEDALLIGRCTRIIVQKRIDRDIDLLARLNRIALEQGLEREIHLFVAGNVDEDKDEFHRLKKMASELGVGDRVTFGNELRSHGKVHGPSQNQARYSIADLLSHCQLNSFLTSYDYEGFGNPIGESVASGVPYITTSYELYDSIYRQLGLRAPVLGISEEEDGLADENFVREVYSLLTDDGKRDSIAHQNYRCGQEHLALTQLENRLKSLFSL
;
A
#
# COMPACT_ATOMS: atom_id res chain seq x y z
N MET A 1 11.67 -11.74 -28.43
CA MET A 1 10.50 -11.45 -29.29
C MET A 1 9.68 -12.71 -29.38
N ILE A 2 8.49 -12.72 -28.75
CA ILE A 2 7.56 -13.85 -28.78
C ILE A 2 6.93 -13.89 -30.18
N GLU A 3 6.93 -15.05 -30.84
CA GLU A 3 6.38 -15.21 -32.19
C GLU A 3 4.85 -14.97 -32.19
N SER A 4 4.36 -14.37 -33.28
CA SER A 4 2.93 -14.14 -33.52
C SER A 4 2.17 -15.47 -33.49
N GLY A 5 1.40 -15.72 -32.42
CA GLY A 5 0.59 -16.93 -32.23
C GLY A 5 0.84 -17.71 -30.94
N GLN A 6 1.87 -17.35 -30.15
CA GLN A 6 2.14 -17.98 -28.86
C GLN A 6 1.25 -17.39 -27.75
N LYS A 7 0.70 -18.26 -26.91
CA LYS A 7 -0.13 -17.87 -25.75
C LYS A 7 0.69 -16.97 -24.82
N LYS A 8 0.17 -15.79 -24.47
CA LYS A 8 0.80 -14.87 -23.52
C LYS A 8 0.08 -14.98 -22.18
N VAL A 9 0.81 -15.36 -21.15
CA VAL A 9 0.28 -15.54 -19.80
C VAL A 9 1.12 -14.75 -18.81
N LEU A 10 0.45 -13.91 -18.02
CA LEU A 10 1.01 -13.24 -16.86
C LEU A 10 0.52 -13.96 -15.60
N PHE A 11 1.44 -14.35 -14.73
CA PHE A 11 1.12 -14.90 -13.42
C PHE A 11 1.56 -13.92 -12.33
N GLY A 12 0.60 -13.32 -11.64
CA GLY A 12 0.85 -12.45 -10.51
C GLY A 12 0.88 -13.21 -9.18
N ILE A 13 1.72 -12.78 -8.25
CA ILE A 13 1.80 -13.30 -6.89
C ILE A 13 1.84 -12.11 -5.93
N SER A 14 0.80 -11.96 -5.11
CA SER A 14 0.82 -11.01 -4.00
C SER A 14 1.33 -11.68 -2.74
N PHE A 15 2.23 -11.01 -2.04
CA PHE A 15 2.68 -11.43 -0.71
C PHE A 15 1.82 -10.80 0.39
N ASP A 16 0.70 -10.13 0.07
CA ASP A 16 -0.13 -9.51 1.09
C ASP A 16 -1.10 -10.45 1.77
N GLY A 17 -1.47 -11.58 1.13
CA GLY A 17 -2.36 -12.57 1.71
C GLY A 17 -3.81 -12.13 1.87
N VAL A 18 -4.20 -11.02 1.24
CA VAL A 18 -5.55 -10.46 1.28
C VAL A 18 -6.00 -10.00 -0.12
N PRO A 19 -7.31 -10.06 -0.40
CA PRO A 19 -7.89 -9.71 -1.70
C PRO A 19 -8.09 -8.21 -1.90
N MET A 20 -8.05 -7.42 -0.82
CA MET A 20 -8.24 -5.97 -0.84
C MET A 20 -7.09 -5.29 -0.13
N SER A 21 -6.17 -4.73 -0.91
CA SER A 21 -5.14 -3.84 -0.39
C SER A 21 -4.59 -2.92 -1.48
N GLY A 22 -3.81 -1.92 -1.06
CA GLY A 22 -3.10 -1.04 -2.00
C GLY A 22 -2.20 -1.82 -2.96
N LEU A 23 -1.62 -2.95 -2.52
CA LEU A 23 -0.76 -3.80 -3.35
C LEU A 23 -1.55 -4.46 -4.47
N ILE A 24 -2.76 -4.95 -4.17
CA ILE A 24 -3.65 -5.53 -5.18
C ILE A 24 -4.11 -4.47 -6.18
N VAL A 25 -4.41 -3.25 -5.72
CA VAL A 25 -4.77 -2.13 -6.61
C VAL A 25 -3.62 -1.82 -7.58
N GLU A 26 -2.39 -1.81 -7.09
CA GLU A 26 -1.20 -1.55 -7.89
C GLU A 26 -0.86 -2.70 -8.87
N PHE A 27 -1.08 -3.95 -8.45
CA PHE A 27 -1.03 -5.11 -9.34
C PHE A 27 -2.04 -4.96 -10.48
N ILE A 28 -3.32 -4.65 -10.17
CA ILE A 28 -4.38 -4.52 -11.17
C ILE A 28 -4.02 -3.45 -12.21
N LYS A 29 -3.55 -2.26 -11.77
CA LYS A 29 -3.11 -1.19 -12.67
C LYS A 29 -2.01 -1.66 -13.61
N SER A 30 -1.03 -2.40 -13.09
CA SER A 30 0.08 -2.90 -13.88
C SER A 30 -0.36 -4.02 -14.83
N ALA A 31 -1.14 -4.97 -14.34
CA ALA A 31 -1.65 -6.13 -15.10
C ALA A 31 -2.62 -5.72 -16.21
N GLU A 32 -3.37 -4.62 -16.06
CA GLU A 32 -4.23 -4.08 -17.10
C GLU A 32 -3.43 -3.73 -18.37
N VAL A 33 -2.23 -3.17 -18.21
CA VAL A 33 -1.33 -2.87 -19.35
C VAL A 33 -0.94 -4.14 -20.10
N PHE A 34 -0.68 -5.24 -19.39
CA PHE A 34 -0.39 -6.54 -20.01
C PHE A 34 -1.64 -7.14 -20.65
N HIS A 35 -2.80 -7.02 -19.99
CA HIS A 35 -4.07 -7.50 -20.53
C HIS A 35 -4.40 -6.85 -21.87
N GLU A 36 -4.23 -5.52 -21.98
CA GLU A 36 -4.39 -4.76 -23.23
C GLU A 36 -3.41 -5.21 -24.33
N CYS A 37 -2.25 -5.75 -23.95
CA CYS A 37 -1.26 -6.34 -24.86
C CYS A 37 -1.52 -7.83 -25.19
N GLY A 38 -2.68 -8.35 -24.79
CA GLY A 38 -3.17 -9.70 -25.10
C GLY A 38 -2.75 -10.79 -24.13
N TYR A 39 -2.31 -10.46 -22.91
CA TYR A 39 -2.01 -11.44 -21.89
C TYR A 39 -3.29 -11.97 -21.21
N GLU A 40 -3.36 -13.29 -21.02
CA GLU A 40 -4.23 -13.90 -20.01
C GLU A 40 -3.60 -13.67 -18.63
N ILE A 41 -4.42 -13.19 -17.68
CA ILE A 41 -3.94 -12.81 -16.35
C ILE A 41 -4.39 -13.85 -15.34
N PHE A 42 -3.42 -14.49 -14.69
CA PHE A 42 -3.64 -15.33 -13.53
C PHE A 42 -3.06 -14.66 -12.28
N PHE A 43 -3.70 -14.87 -11.13
CA PHE A 43 -3.27 -14.21 -9.90
C PHE A 43 -3.41 -15.10 -8.67
N ASP A 44 -2.35 -15.17 -7.86
CA ASP A 44 -2.34 -15.73 -6.52
C ASP A 44 -2.37 -14.60 -5.49
N LEU A 45 -3.41 -14.60 -4.64
CA LEU A 45 -3.58 -13.64 -3.54
C LEU A 45 -2.59 -13.86 -2.38
N GLY A 46 -1.84 -14.96 -2.37
CA GLY A 46 -0.83 -15.24 -1.35
C GLY A 46 -1.38 -15.65 0.01
N TYR A 47 -2.58 -16.24 0.06
CA TYR A 47 -3.23 -16.66 1.31
C TYR A 47 -2.36 -17.58 2.18
N ASP A 48 -1.39 -18.29 1.58
CA ASP A 48 -0.45 -19.18 2.24
C ASP A 48 0.96 -18.61 2.41
N ILE A 49 1.12 -17.28 2.37
CA ILE A 49 2.44 -16.66 2.48
C ILE A 49 2.58 -15.99 3.85
N LYS A 50 1.64 -15.10 4.21
CA LYS A 50 1.69 -14.32 5.45
C LYS A 50 0.89 -14.93 6.58
N ALA A 51 1.54 -15.07 7.73
CA ALA A 51 0.93 -15.68 8.91
C ALA A 51 -0.10 -14.77 9.61
N ASP A 52 0.14 -13.45 9.59
CA ASP A 52 -0.66 -12.42 10.27
C ASP A 52 -2.02 -12.12 9.61
N LYS A 53 -2.25 -12.64 8.40
CA LYS A 53 -3.54 -12.51 7.70
C LYS A 53 -4.52 -13.64 8.00
N TYR A 54 -4.07 -14.68 8.70
CA TYR A 54 -4.91 -15.81 9.11
C TYR A 54 -5.63 -16.54 7.98
N ASN A 55 -5.12 -16.47 6.74
CA ASN A 55 -5.77 -17.03 5.54
C ASN A 55 -5.16 -18.34 5.03
N PHE A 56 -4.13 -18.84 5.72
CA PHE A 56 -3.53 -20.14 5.43
C PHE A 56 -4.57 -21.25 5.30
N HIS A 57 -4.45 -22.05 4.24
CA HIS A 57 -5.31 -23.18 3.89
C HIS A 57 -6.79 -22.85 3.61
N LYS A 58 -7.22 -21.58 3.71
CA LYS A 58 -8.59 -21.19 3.36
C LYS A 58 -8.75 -21.08 1.86
N GLU A 59 -9.91 -21.45 1.34
CA GLU A 59 -10.28 -21.09 -0.03
C GLU A 59 -10.32 -19.57 -0.20
N TYR A 60 -10.12 -19.08 -1.43
CA TYR A 60 -10.36 -17.67 -1.72
C TYR A 60 -11.84 -17.39 -1.46
N ASP A 61 -12.10 -16.44 -0.57
CA ASP A 61 -13.46 -16.11 -0.15
C ASP A 61 -14.16 -15.21 -1.18
N GLU A 62 -15.41 -14.82 -0.92
CA GLU A 62 -16.21 -14.06 -1.90
C GLU A 62 -15.63 -12.70 -2.27
N SER A 63 -14.75 -12.13 -1.45
CA SER A 63 -14.03 -10.89 -1.77
C SER A 63 -13.17 -10.97 -3.02
N SER A 64 -12.76 -12.19 -3.36
CA SER A 64 -12.01 -12.49 -4.57
C SER A 64 -12.82 -12.23 -5.85
N ARG A 65 -14.16 -12.16 -5.76
CA ARG A 65 -15.07 -11.71 -6.83
C ARG A 65 -14.97 -10.22 -7.14
N TRP A 66 -14.22 -9.44 -6.35
CA TRP A 66 -14.08 -8.01 -6.57
C TRP A 66 -12.97 -7.64 -7.54
N LEU A 67 -12.12 -8.61 -7.89
CA LEU A 67 -11.16 -8.43 -8.97
C LEU A 67 -11.88 -8.27 -10.31
N PRO A 68 -11.32 -7.50 -11.26
CA PRO A 68 -11.84 -7.45 -12.61
C PRO A 68 -12.04 -8.84 -13.23
N GLU A 69 -13.11 -9.01 -14.02
CA GLU A 69 -13.49 -10.31 -14.61
C GLU A 69 -12.39 -10.93 -15.51
N TRP A 70 -11.46 -10.11 -16.00
CA TRP A 70 -10.32 -10.56 -16.81
C TRP A 70 -9.17 -11.14 -15.98
N ILE A 71 -9.22 -11.09 -14.65
CA ILE A 71 -8.26 -11.73 -13.74
C ILE A 71 -8.79 -13.08 -13.30
N GLN A 72 -8.03 -14.14 -13.61
CA GLN A 72 -8.34 -15.50 -13.18
C GLN A 72 -7.53 -15.84 -11.92
N LEU A 73 -8.22 -16.14 -10.83
CA LEU A 73 -7.55 -16.56 -9.61
C LEU A 73 -7.00 -17.97 -9.74
N LYS A 74 -5.70 -18.13 -9.48
CA LYS A 74 -5.02 -19.42 -9.48
C LYS A 74 -4.01 -19.44 -8.36
N ARG A 75 -4.24 -20.32 -7.40
CA ARG A 75 -3.33 -20.54 -6.29
C ARG A 75 -2.11 -21.32 -6.77
N THR A 76 -0.93 -20.84 -6.40
CA THR A 76 0.35 -21.46 -6.75
C THR A 76 0.60 -22.72 -5.93
N CYS A 77 0.10 -22.73 -4.71
CA CYS A 77 0.23 -23.84 -3.78
C CYS A 77 -1.04 -23.94 -2.92
N THR A 78 -1.70 -25.11 -2.91
CA THR A 78 -2.60 -25.47 -1.80
C THR A 78 -1.73 -26.02 -0.67
N SER A 79 -1.32 -25.14 0.24
CA SER A 79 -0.45 -25.48 1.37
C SER A 79 -1.00 -26.59 2.28
N SER A 80 -2.30 -26.90 2.19
CA SER A 80 -2.95 -27.96 2.98
C SER A 80 -2.30 -29.33 2.81
N ASP A 81 -1.62 -29.54 1.68
CA ASP A 81 -0.95 -30.79 1.35
C ASP A 81 0.56 -30.77 1.62
N ILE A 82 1.13 -29.62 2.02
CA ILE A 82 2.55 -29.49 2.36
C ILE A 82 2.73 -29.68 3.86
N ALA A 83 3.14 -30.89 4.24
CA ALA A 83 3.46 -31.21 5.62
C ALA A 83 4.52 -30.24 6.17
N GLY A 84 4.19 -29.57 7.27
CA GLY A 84 5.09 -28.63 7.95
C GLY A 84 5.01 -27.19 7.44
N TYR A 85 4.29 -26.89 6.35
CA TYR A 85 4.10 -25.50 5.90
C TYR A 85 2.71 -24.98 6.29
N ASN A 86 2.66 -24.19 7.36
CA ASN A 86 1.43 -23.57 7.85
C ASN A 86 1.74 -22.22 8.52
N ARG A 87 0.68 -21.57 9.02
CA ARG A 87 0.81 -20.30 9.73
C ARG A 87 1.81 -20.36 10.88
N ASP A 88 1.73 -21.41 11.71
CA ASP A 88 2.54 -21.50 12.92
C ASP A 88 4.04 -21.70 12.59
N SER A 89 4.37 -22.40 11.49
CA SER A 89 5.75 -22.52 11.02
C SER A 89 6.30 -21.19 10.46
N VAL A 90 5.47 -20.42 9.73
CA VAL A 90 5.88 -19.09 9.24
C VAL A 90 6.06 -18.12 10.41
N ASP A 91 5.12 -18.12 11.36
CA ASP A 91 5.22 -17.34 12.62
C ASP A 91 6.47 -17.72 13.42
N TYR A 92 6.82 -19.01 13.46
CA TYR A 92 8.02 -19.48 14.14
C TYR A 92 9.28 -18.89 13.51
N VAL A 93 9.38 -18.91 12.17
CA VAL A 93 10.51 -18.31 11.45
C VAL A 93 10.60 -16.81 11.72
N LEU A 94 9.48 -16.08 11.63
CA LEU A 94 9.45 -14.64 11.91
C LEU A 94 9.90 -14.30 13.34
N LYS A 95 9.54 -15.11 14.33
CA LYS A 95 9.85 -14.83 15.74
C LYS A 95 11.23 -15.32 16.19
N ASN A 96 11.72 -16.41 15.62
CA ASN A 96 12.92 -17.10 16.13
C ASN A 96 14.11 -17.09 15.18
N VAL A 97 13.89 -16.93 13.87
CA VAL A 97 14.96 -16.93 12.86
C VAL A 97 15.26 -15.52 12.40
N ILE A 98 14.24 -14.76 12.01
CA ILE A 98 14.42 -13.42 11.43
C ILE A 98 15.17 -12.44 12.35
N PRO A 99 14.90 -12.36 13.67
CA PRO A 99 15.58 -11.38 14.52
C PRO A 99 17.06 -11.69 14.80
N CYS A 100 17.60 -12.82 14.32
CA CYS A 100 18.97 -13.24 14.65
C CYS A 100 20.03 -12.35 13.99
N THR A 101 20.91 -11.81 14.83
CA THR A 101 21.97 -10.84 14.44
C THR A 101 23.30 -11.49 14.07
N ASP A 102 23.42 -12.81 14.16
CA ASP A 102 24.59 -13.60 13.75
C ASP A 102 24.36 -14.37 12.43
N GLY A 103 23.25 -14.08 11.73
CA GLY A 103 22.82 -14.79 10.52
C GLY A 103 22.26 -16.18 10.80
N GLY A 104 21.96 -16.51 12.07
CA GLY A 104 21.42 -17.81 12.47
C GLY A 104 22.44 -18.93 12.29
N ALA A 105 23.73 -18.68 12.54
CA ALA A 105 24.79 -19.68 12.36
C ALA A 105 24.59 -20.92 13.26
N GLU A 106 23.91 -20.74 14.39
CA GLU A 106 23.51 -21.80 15.32
C GLU A 106 22.17 -22.46 14.95
N LEU A 107 21.38 -21.87 14.03
CA LEU A 107 20.05 -22.31 13.61
C LEU A 107 20.08 -23.27 12.40
N LYS A 108 20.99 -24.25 12.43
CA LYS A 108 21.23 -25.14 11.28
C LYS A 108 20.03 -25.99 10.90
N ASP A 109 19.23 -26.39 11.88
CA ASP A 109 18.09 -27.27 11.63
C ASP A 109 16.90 -26.46 11.09
N GLU A 110 16.71 -25.23 11.56
CA GLU A 110 15.74 -24.27 11.05
C GLU A 110 16.04 -23.90 9.59
N TRP A 111 17.30 -23.63 9.25
CA TRP A 111 17.70 -23.37 7.86
C TRP A 111 17.44 -24.57 6.94
N ARG A 112 17.70 -25.79 7.41
CA ARG A 112 17.38 -27.02 6.66
C ARG A 112 15.87 -27.18 6.46
N GLU A 113 15.07 -26.84 7.46
CA GLU A 113 13.62 -26.87 7.36
C GLU A 113 13.11 -25.83 6.35
N ILE A 114 13.59 -24.58 6.45
CA ILE A 114 13.30 -23.51 5.48
C ILE A 114 13.64 -23.97 4.06
N ASP A 115 14.83 -24.53 3.83
CA ASP A 115 15.25 -25.02 2.52
C ASP A 115 14.36 -26.17 2.02
N SER A 116 14.02 -27.12 2.90
CA SER A 116 13.15 -28.25 2.57
C SER A 116 11.75 -27.78 2.17
N LEU A 117 11.14 -26.87 2.94
CA LEU A 117 9.83 -26.30 2.62
C LEU A 117 9.87 -25.47 1.33
N SER A 118 10.93 -24.66 1.16
CA SER A 118 11.15 -23.86 -0.05
C SER A 118 11.22 -24.74 -1.30
N GLN A 119 11.88 -25.91 -1.21
CA GLN A 119 11.99 -26.85 -2.32
C GLN A 119 10.63 -27.46 -2.71
N VAL A 120 9.80 -27.84 -1.72
CA VAL A 120 8.44 -28.36 -2.02
C VAL A 120 7.57 -27.29 -2.67
N ILE A 121 7.62 -26.05 -2.17
CA ILE A 121 6.85 -24.93 -2.74
C ILE A 121 7.37 -24.61 -4.16
N LYS A 122 8.68 -24.63 -4.39
CA LYS A 122 9.29 -24.44 -5.72
C LYS A 122 8.69 -25.42 -6.74
N ASP A 123 8.59 -26.69 -6.37
CA ASP A 123 8.07 -27.72 -7.27
C ASP A 123 6.59 -27.48 -7.62
N ARG A 124 5.79 -26.93 -6.69
CA ARG A 124 4.40 -26.51 -6.95
C ARG A 124 4.30 -25.27 -7.85
N ILE A 125 5.16 -24.28 -7.63
CA ILE A 125 5.26 -23.10 -8.51
C ILE A 125 5.53 -23.55 -9.95
N LEU A 126 6.52 -24.43 -10.13
CA LEU A 126 6.88 -24.94 -11.44
C LEU A 126 5.77 -25.76 -12.11
N GLU A 127 5.04 -26.58 -11.34
CA GLU A 127 3.88 -27.33 -11.84
C GLU A 127 2.83 -26.37 -12.46
N VAL A 128 2.45 -25.32 -11.72
CA VAL A 128 1.47 -24.32 -12.18
C VAL A 128 2.01 -23.53 -13.37
N TRP A 129 3.26 -23.09 -13.33
CA TRP A 129 3.84 -22.30 -14.43
C TRP A 129 4.00 -23.09 -15.72
N ARG A 130 4.30 -24.40 -15.63
CA ARG A 130 4.34 -25.30 -16.78
C ARG A 130 2.95 -25.57 -17.34
N ASP A 131 1.96 -25.84 -16.48
CA ASP A 131 0.55 -26.08 -16.89
C ASP A 131 -0.04 -24.87 -17.62
N LEU A 132 0.25 -23.67 -17.15
CA LEU A 132 -0.28 -22.44 -17.72
C LEU A 132 0.55 -21.88 -18.89
N GLU A 133 1.74 -22.40 -19.13
CA GLU A 133 2.73 -21.84 -20.08
C GLU A 133 3.02 -20.36 -19.77
N VAL A 134 3.39 -20.07 -18.52
CA VAL A 134 3.65 -18.70 -18.03
C VAL A 134 4.75 -18.03 -18.83
N SER A 135 4.43 -16.86 -19.40
CA SER A 135 5.38 -16.06 -20.19
C SER A 135 5.91 -14.84 -19.44
N PHE A 136 5.25 -14.45 -18.35
CA PHE A 136 5.62 -13.32 -17.52
C PHE A 136 5.14 -13.51 -16.08
N VAL A 137 5.92 -13.04 -15.09
CA VAL A 137 5.58 -13.11 -13.67
C VAL A 137 5.63 -11.72 -13.05
N MET A 138 4.64 -11.40 -12.23
CA MET A 138 4.62 -10.17 -11.44
C MET A 138 4.60 -10.54 -9.96
N VAL A 139 5.56 -10.03 -9.19
CA VAL A 139 5.67 -10.28 -7.75
C VAL A 139 5.42 -8.97 -7.03
N GLU A 140 4.50 -8.97 -6.07
CA GLU A 140 4.21 -7.80 -5.22
C GLU A 140 4.62 -8.10 -3.77
N ASN A 141 5.56 -7.33 -3.22
CA ASN A 141 6.09 -7.40 -1.84
C ASN A 141 6.82 -8.71 -1.45
N GLY A 142 7.60 -9.27 -2.37
CA GLY A 142 8.31 -10.53 -2.14
C GLY A 142 9.54 -10.45 -1.24
N THR A 143 10.09 -9.27 -0.95
CA THR A 143 11.41 -9.15 -0.30
C THR A 143 11.36 -9.12 1.23
N LEU A 144 10.17 -8.97 1.84
CA LEU A 144 10.07 -8.87 3.30
C LEU A 144 10.59 -10.11 4.04
N PRO A 145 11.24 -9.95 5.20
CA PRO A 145 11.94 -11.05 5.89
C PRO A 145 11.03 -12.21 6.31
N GLU A 146 9.80 -11.91 6.70
CA GLU A 146 8.79 -12.92 7.09
C GLU A 146 8.44 -13.91 5.97
N ASN A 147 8.74 -13.56 4.71
CA ASN A 147 8.37 -14.34 3.54
C ASN A 147 9.48 -15.29 3.07
N ILE A 148 10.57 -15.42 3.82
CA ILE A 148 11.82 -16.09 3.40
C ILE A 148 11.63 -17.46 2.74
N ILE A 149 10.73 -18.30 3.28
CA ILE A 149 10.44 -19.64 2.72
C ILE A 149 9.90 -19.52 1.29
N PHE A 150 8.88 -18.69 1.08
CA PHE A 150 8.25 -18.54 -0.23
C PHE A 150 9.15 -17.75 -1.19
N THR A 151 9.84 -16.72 -0.70
CA THR A 151 10.81 -15.92 -1.47
C THR A 151 11.93 -16.80 -2.04
N ASN A 152 12.48 -17.71 -1.22
CA ASN A 152 13.50 -18.66 -1.66
C ASN A 152 12.95 -19.65 -2.69
N ALA A 153 11.76 -20.19 -2.47
CA ALA A 153 11.07 -21.07 -3.42
C ALA A 153 10.89 -20.38 -4.78
N LEU A 154 10.36 -19.15 -4.77
CA LEU A 154 10.07 -18.38 -5.96
C LEU A 154 11.34 -18.02 -6.73
N CYS A 155 12.38 -17.55 -6.05
CA CYS A 155 13.69 -17.28 -6.65
C CYS A 155 14.26 -18.51 -7.36
N ASN A 156 14.20 -19.69 -6.72
CA ASN A 156 14.69 -20.93 -7.32
C ASN A 156 13.83 -21.38 -8.51
N ALA A 157 12.51 -21.19 -8.44
CA ALA A 157 11.59 -21.51 -9.53
C ALA A 157 11.83 -20.61 -10.74
N ILE A 158 12.08 -19.31 -10.54
CA ILE A 158 12.40 -18.35 -11.59
C ILE A 158 13.64 -18.79 -12.39
N GLU A 159 14.72 -19.14 -11.68
CA GLU A 159 15.97 -19.59 -12.31
C GLU A 159 15.80 -20.87 -13.13
N GLU A 160 15.11 -21.86 -12.57
CA GLU A 160 14.87 -23.14 -13.23
C GLU A 160 13.96 -22.98 -14.45
N TYR A 161 12.83 -22.29 -14.28
CA TYR A 161 11.83 -22.10 -15.32
C TYR A 161 12.34 -21.20 -16.45
N GLY A 162 12.98 -20.08 -16.12
CA GLY A 162 13.54 -19.16 -17.12
C GLY A 162 14.55 -19.85 -18.03
N LYS A 163 15.41 -20.70 -17.44
CA LYS A 163 16.38 -21.50 -18.20
C LYS A 163 15.71 -22.59 -19.04
N GLU A 164 14.73 -23.31 -18.48
CA GLU A 164 14.00 -24.37 -19.15
C GLU A 164 13.27 -23.85 -20.40
N GLN A 165 12.62 -22.69 -20.29
CA GLN A 165 11.81 -22.09 -21.34
C GLN A 165 12.60 -21.15 -22.27
N GLY A 166 13.87 -20.88 -21.97
CA GLY A 166 14.70 -19.96 -22.74
C GLY A 166 14.17 -18.52 -22.70
N LEU A 167 13.61 -18.11 -21.56
CA LEU A 167 13.09 -16.76 -21.36
C LEU A 167 14.22 -15.78 -21.03
N ASP A 168 14.02 -14.52 -21.43
CA ASP A 168 14.87 -13.42 -20.96
C ASP A 168 14.28 -12.83 -19.66
N ARG A 169 14.32 -11.52 -19.48
CA ARG A 169 13.70 -10.82 -18.36
C ARG A 169 12.17 -10.96 -18.39
N PHE A 170 11.65 -11.98 -17.71
CA PHE A 170 10.23 -12.30 -17.65
C PHE A 170 9.60 -12.03 -16.27
N VAL A 171 10.36 -11.57 -15.29
CA VAL A 171 9.86 -11.29 -13.94
C VAL A 171 9.99 -9.80 -13.62
N MET A 172 8.86 -9.18 -13.26
CA MET A 172 8.85 -7.91 -12.54
C MET A 172 8.67 -8.20 -11.05
N TRP A 173 9.66 -7.82 -10.24
CA TRP A 173 9.60 -7.97 -8.79
C TRP A 173 9.46 -6.60 -8.14
N ARG A 174 8.26 -6.27 -7.68
CA ARG A 174 7.93 -4.96 -7.14
C ARG A 174 7.76 -5.02 -5.63
N ASP A 175 8.58 -4.26 -4.92
CA ASP A 175 8.45 -4.07 -3.47
C ASP A 175 7.95 -2.65 -3.17
N HIS A 176 6.82 -2.59 -2.49
CA HIS A 176 6.19 -1.39 -1.94
C HIS A 176 6.61 -1.15 -0.50
N ASP A 177 6.83 -2.24 0.23
CA ASP A 177 7.34 -2.22 1.60
C ASP A 177 8.71 -2.89 1.64
N LEU A 178 9.62 -2.26 2.38
CA LEU A 178 10.92 -2.82 2.70
C LEU A 178 11.12 -2.77 4.21
N MET A 179 12.03 -3.61 4.73
CA MET A 179 12.20 -3.74 6.18
C MET A 179 12.53 -2.43 6.89
N TRP A 180 13.21 -1.48 6.23
CA TRP A 180 13.60 -0.18 6.80
C TRP A 180 12.41 0.72 7.13
N TRP A 181 11.31 0.61 6.38
CA TRP A 181 10.10 1.43 6.55
C TRP A 181 8.90 0.63 7.08
N SER A 182 9.18 -0.56 7.59
CA SER A 182 8.18 -1.42 8.21
C SER A 182 8.01 -1.08 9.70
N GLU A 183 7.13 -1.80 10.40
CA GLU A 183 6.94 -1.63 11.85
C GLU A 183 8.28 -1.75 12.62
N PRO A 184 8.64 -0.74 13.43
CA PRO A 184 9.90 -0.72 14.16
C PRO A 184 10.10 -1.99 14.99
N GLY A 185 11.29 -2.61 14.86
CA GLY A 185 11.67 -3.82 15.57
C GLY A 185 11.05 -5.12 15.06
N LYS A 186 10.12 -5.09 14.08
CA LYS A 186 9.45 -6.29 13.56
C LYS A 186 10.42 -7.33 13.00
N TYR A 187 11.48 -6.89 12.32
CA TYR A 187 12.42 -7.77 11.62
C TYR A 187 13.84 -7.78 12.22
N GLY A 188 14.01 -7.26 13.44
CA GLY A 188 15.32 -7.06 14.05
C GLY A 188 16.01 -5.78 13.56
N GLU A 189 17.33 -5.72 13.72
CA GLU A 189 18.15 -4.55 13.43
C GLU A 189 19.00 -4.74 12.16
N GLU A 190 19.41 -3.62 11.55
CA GLU A 190 20.40 -3.61 10.47
C GLU A 190 21.68 -4.36 10.91
N PRO A 191 22.28 -5.24 10.08
CA PRO A 191 22.12 -5.37 8.62
C PRO A 191 21.13 -6.44 8.15
N TYR A 192 20.18 -6.86 9.00
CA TYR A 192 19.14 -7.84 8.64
C TYR A 192 19.73 -9.13 8.01
N LEU A 193 20.69 -9.75 8.69
CA LEU A 193 21.52 -10.85 8.16
C LEU A 193 20.73 -12.08 7.68
N THR A 194 19.55 -12.28 8.24
CA THR A 194 18.63 -13.39 7.98
C THR A 194 17.67 -13.09 6.84
N THR A 195 17.60 -11.83 6.38
CA THR A 195 16.73 -11.46 5.27
C THR A 195 17.41 -11.81 3.94
N PRO A 196 16.70 -12.47 2.99
CA PRO A 196 17.27 -12.80 1.70
C PRO A 196 17.69 -11.55 0.94
N ARG A 197 18.98 -11.48 0.56
CA ARG A 197 19.45 -10.48 -0.41
C ARG A 197 18.79 -10.73 -1.76
N LEU A 198 18.66 -9.65 -2.55
CA LEU A 198 18.17 -9.76 -3.92
C LEU A 198 19.10 -10.67 -4.73
N ARG A 199 18.51 -11.62 -5.46
CA ARG A 199 19.29 -12.52 -6.30
C ARG A 199 19.68 -11.82 -7.60
N GLN A 200 20.96 -11.88 -7.93
CA GLN A 200 21.42 -11.46 -9.25
C GLN A 200 20.92 -12.47 -10.29
N SER A 201 19.87 -12.10 -11.00
CA SER A 201 19.21 -12.94 -11.99
C SER A 201 19.03 -12.17 -13.30
N PRO A 202 19.33 -12.78 -14.47
CA PRO A 202 19.00 -12.17 -15.77
C PRO A 202 17.49 -12.12 -16.01
N TYR A 203 16.71 -12.92 -15.29
CA TYR A 203 15.27 -13.06 -15.46
C TYR A 203 14.46 -12.00 -14.69
N ILE A 204 15.05 -11.41 -13.64
CA ILE A 204 14.37 -10.53 -12.69
C ILE A 204 14.73 -9.06 -12.93
N GLN A 205 13.70 -8.22 -13.01
CA GLN A 205 13.79 -6.78 -12.84
C GLN A 205 13.19 -6.40 -11.50
N TYR A 206 14.03 -5.95 -10.58
CA TYR A 206 13.56 -5.41 -9.31
C TYR A 206 13.06 -3.98 -9.50
N VAL A 207 11.96 -3.67 -8.85
CA VAL A 207 11.21 -2.43 -8.97
C VAL A 207 10.86 -1.93 -7.57
N VAL A 208 11.14 -0.66 -7.31
CA VAL A 208 10.81 0.01 -6.04
C VAL A 208 10.12 1.34 -6.28
N LEU A 209 9.53 1.92 -5.24
CA LEU A 209 8.68 3.10 -5.37
C LEU A 209 9.45 4.42 -5.49
N HIS A 210 10.65 4.51 -4.93
CA HIS A 210 11.42 5.77 -4.87
C HIS A 210 12.93 5.54 -4.90
N ASP A 211 13.70 6.60 -5.19
CA ASP A 211 15.15 6.52 -5.35
C ASP A 211 15.89 6.11 -4.07
N LEU A 212 15.43 6.53 -2.89
CA LEU A 212 16.05 6.11 -1.63
C LEU A 212 15.92 4.60 -1.37
N ALA A 213 14.79 3.98 -1.74
CA ALA A 213 14.64 2.52 -1.68
C ALA A 213 15.59 1.84 -2.67
N LYS A 214 15.77 2.41 -3.86
CA LYS A 214 16.71 1.90 -4.85
C LYS A 214 18.15 1.96 -4.34
N GLU A 215 18.54 3.07 -3.72
CA GLU A 215 19.87 3.25 -3.12
C GLU A 215 20.10 2.23 -2.01
N LYS A 216 19.24 2.17 -1.00
CA LYS A 216 19.35 1.21 0.11
C LYS A 216 19.37 -0.25 -0.37
N LEU A 217 18.51 -0.63 -1.31
CA LEU A 217 18.53 -1.98 -1.87
C LEU A 217 19.79 -2.27 -2.68
N SER A 218 20.31 -1.31 -3.44
CA SER A 218 21.53 -1.49 -4.23
C SER A 218 22.76 -1.64 -3.33
N GLU A 219 22.80 -0.93 -2.20
CA GLU A 219 23.83 -1.09 -1.18
C GLU A 219 23.71 -2.43 -0.45
N TRP A 220 22.49 -2.82 -0.06
CA TRP A 220 22.23 -4.08 0.61
C TRP A 220 22.41 -5.30 -0.31
N SER A 221 22.15 -5.15 -1.61
CA SER A 221 22.30 -6.22 -2.61
C SER A 221 23.10 -5.73 -3.83
N PRO A 222 24.43 -5.57 -3.70
CA PRO A 222 25.26 -5.07 -4.79
C PRO A 222 25.12 -5.91 -6.07
N GLY A 223 24.91 -5.24 -7.20
CA GLY A 223 24.75 -5.85 -8.52
C GLY A 223 23.33 -6.30 -8.89
N ALA A 224 22.35 -6.14 -7.99
CA ALA A 224 20.94 -6.28 -8.37
C ALA A 224 20.52 -5.14 -9.31
N ASN A 225 19.73 -5.46 -10.35
CA ASN A 225 19.17 -4.45 -11.25
C ASN A 225 17.85 -3.92 -10.67
N VAL A 226 17.90 -2.73 -10.07
CA VAL A 226 16.77 -2.07 -9.41
C VAL A 226 16.39 -0.79 -10.17
N VAL A 227 15.10 -0.66 -10.52
CA VAL A 227 14.54 0.55 -11.15
C VAL A 227 13.42 1.14 -10.29
N VAL A 228 13.14 2.42 -10.50
CA VAL A 228 12.09 3.14 -9.78
C VAL A 228 10.82 3.21 -10.61
N LEU A 229 9.72 2.75 -10.02
CA LEU A 229 8.35 2.84 -10.51
C LEU A 229 7.43 3.28 -9.36
N PRO A 230 7.19 4.59 -9.22
CA PRO A 230 6.31 5.11 -8.18
C PRO A 230 4.88 4.61 -8.36
N ASN A 231 4.09 4.60 -7.27
CA ASN A 231 2.66 4.39 -7.37
C ASN A 231 2.02 5.48 -8.22
N THR A 232 0.98 5.08 -8.96
CA THR A 232 0.25 5.98 -9.87
C THR A 232 -1.21 6.04 -9.49
N PHE A 233 -1.87 7.14 -9.85
CA PHE A 233 -3.23 7.44 -9.43
C PHE A 233 -4.09 7.80 -10.65
N ASP A 234 -5.40 7.59 -10.50
CA ASP A 234 -6.38 7.97 -11.50
C ASP A 234 -6.77 9.44 -11.30
N PHE A 235 -6.48 10.27 -12.31
CA PHE A 235 -6.75 11.71 -12.31
C PHE A 235 -8.15 12.04 -12.87
N SER A 236 -9.08 11.10 -12.82
CA SER A 236 -10.47 11.35 -13.22
C SER A 236 -11.14 12.35 -12.25
N PRO A 237 -11.87 13.36 -12.75
CA PRO A 237 -12.56 14.32 -11.90
C PRO A 237 -13.55 13.62 -10.97
N LEU A 238 -13.53 13.97 -9.68
CA LEU A 238 -14.54 13.51 -8.73
C LEU A 238 -15.79 14.38 -8.81
N ALA A 239 -16.94 13.76 -8.54
CA ALA A 239 -18.22 14.44 -8.41
C ALA A 239 -19.08 13.79 -7.33
N ILE A 240 -19.91 14.61 -6.70
CA ILE A 240 -21.03 14.11 -5.91
C ILE A 240 -22.15 13.75 -6.89
N ASP A 241 -22.61 12.51 -6.86
CA ASP A 241 -23.61 11.96 -7.77
C ASP A 241 -24.67 11.13 -7.04
N ALA A 242 -25.53 10.42 -7.79
CA ALA A 242 -26.62 9.65 -7.21
C ALA A 242 -26.15 8.50 -6.29
N GLU A 243 -24.95 7.96 -6.50
CA GLU A 243 -24.40 6.84 -5.75
C GLU A 243 -23.85 7.30 -4.40
N ASN A 244 -23.23 8.50 -4.36
CA ASN A 244 -22.56 9.03 -3.18
C ASN A 244 -23.24 10.23 -2.49
N GLN A 245 -24.27 10.85 -3.05
CA GLN A 245 -24.95 12.02 -2.46
C GLN A 245 -25.44 11.83 -1.02
N SER A 246 -25.71 10.60 -0.58
CA SER A 246 -26.15 10.30 0.78
C SER A 246 -24.99 10.03 1.75
N PHE A 247 -23.73 10.14 1.34
CA PHE A 247 -22.55 9.85 2.18
C PHE A 247 -22.61 10.56 3.52
N ARG A 248 -22.82 11.89 3.48
CA ARG A 248 -22.86 12.72 4.70
C ARG A 248 -24.00 12.30 5.62
N GLN A 249 -25.19 12.09 5.07
CA GLN A 249 -26.35 11.63 5.81
C GLN A 249 -26.12 10.26 6.46
N ASP A 250 -25.59 9.28 5.72
CA ASP A 250 -25.37 7.91 6.18
C ASP A 250 -24.40 7.86 7.37
N PHE A 251 -23.46 8.81 7.42
CA PHE A 251 -22.47 8.95 8.49
C PHE A 251 -22.80 10.03 9.53
N GLY A 252 -23.95 10.69 9.43
CA GLY A 252 -24.37 11.72 10.40
C GLY A 252 -23.56 13.02 10.36
N ILE A 253 -22.92 13.31 9.23
CA ILE A 253 -22.14 14.53 9.00
C ILE A 253 -23.09 15.64 8.54
N PRO A 254 -23.07 16.85 9.14
CA PRO A 254 -23.87 17.98 8.66
C PRO A 254 -23.51 18.37 7.22
N GLU A 255 -24.51 18.79 6.44
CA GLU A 255 -24.29 19.11 5.01
C GLU A 255 -23.44 20.34 4.77
N ASP A 256 -23.50 21.33 5.66
CA ASP A 256 -22.73 22.56 5.60
C ASP A 256 -21.38 22.48 6.32
N ALA A 257 -21.07 21.35 6.96
CA ALA A 257 -19.81 21.16 7.66
C ALA A 257 -18.61 21.08 6.69
N LEU A 258 -17.52 21.74 7.08
CA LEU A 258 -16.22 21.52 6.47
C LEU A 258 -15.69 20.15 6.88
N LEU A 259 -15.33 19.31 5.91
CA LEU A 259 -14.93 17.93 6.16
C LEU A 259 -13.44 17.72 5.86
N ILE A 260 -12.72 17.20 6.87
CA ILE A 260 -11.36 16.70 6.75
C ILE A 260 -11.43 15.17 6.61
N GLY A 261 -10.91 14.63 5.53
CA GLY A 261 -10.76 13.19 5.32
C GLY A 261 -9.45 12.68 5.91
N ARG A 262 -9.47 11.47 6.47
CA ARG A 262 -8.28 10.77 7.00
C ARG A 262 -8.35 9.29 6.63
N CYS A 263 -7.72 8.94 5.51
CA CYS A 263 -7.69 7.57 4.99
C CYS A 263 -6.47 6.82 5.51
N THR A 264 -6.62 6.02 6.56
CA THR A 264 -5.49 5.34 7.21
C THR A 264 -5.93 4.20 8.12
N ARG A 265 -5.03 3.23 8.35
CA ARG A 265 -5.12 2.24 9.44
C ARG A 265 -5.21 2.94 10.80
N ILE A 266 -6.00 2.38 11.72
CA ILE A 266 -6.17 2.92 13.08
C ILE A 266 -5.16 2.23 14.00
N ILE A 267 -3.92 2.73 13.97
CA ILE A 267 -2.78 2.25 14.78
C ILE A 267 -1.95 3.46 15.25
N VAL A 268 -1.17 3.28 16.32
CA VAL A 268 -0.41 4.35 16.98
C VAL A 268 0.49 5.14 16.02
N GLN A 269 1.19 4.44 15.11
CA GLN A 269 2.15 5.03 14.17
C GLN A 269 1.48 5.95 13.14
N LYS A 270 0.19 5.78 12.89
CA LYS A 270 -0.59 6.65 11.99
C LYS A 270 -1.07 7.94 12.67
N ARG A 271 -0.77 8.13 13.96
CA ARG A 271 -0.82 9.42 14.67
C ARG A 271 -2.13 10.21 14.48
N ILE A 272 -3.26 9.52 14.50
CA ILE A 272 -4.61 10.12 14.40
C ILE A 272 -4.89 11.07 15.58
N ASP A 273 -4.14 10.95 16.68
CA ASP A 273 -4.14 11.93 17.78
C ASP A 273 -3.85 13.36 17.30
N ARG A 274 -2.99 13.51 16.27
CA ARG A 274 -2.70 14.81 15.66
C ARG A 274 -3.91 15.41 14.97
N ASP A 275 -4.67 14.57 14.25
CA ASP A 275 -5.89 14.99 13.56
C ASP A 275 -6.96 15.46 14.55
N ILE A 276 -7.11 14.75 15.68
CA ILE A 276 -8.08 15.08 16.72
C ILE A 276 -7.68 16.36 17.49
N ASP A 277 -6.40 16.52 17.83
CA ASP A 277 -5.88 17.78 18.43
C ASP A 277 -6.09 18.98 17.50
N LEU A 278 -5.72 18.80 16.23
CA LEU A 278 -5.89 19.80 15.19
C LEU A 278 -7.38 20.18 15.06
N LEU A 279 -8.28 19.21 14.99
CA LEU A 279 -9.73 19.43 14.90
C LEU A 279 -10.26 20.30 16.04
N ALA A 280 -9.84 20.02 17.28
CA ALA A 280 -10.25 20.80 18.46
C ALA A 280 -9.78 22.25 18.37
N ARG A 281 -8.53 22.47 17.94
CA ARG A 281 -7.96 23.82 17.81
C ARG A 281 -8.56 24.59 16.64
N LEU A 282 -8.83 23.92 15.52
CA LEU A 282 -9.52 24.52 14.36
C LEU A 282 -10.92 24.99 14.73
N ASN A 283 -11.73 24.16 15.41
CA ASN A 283 -13.08 24.55 15.85
C ASN A 283 -13.06 25.68 16.89
N ARG A 284 -12.04 25.73 17.76
CA ARG A 284 -11.85 26.87 18.66
C ARG A 284 -11.60 28.17 17.90
N ILE A 285 -10.69 28.16 16.92
CA ILE A 285 -10.40 29.34 16.08
C ILE A 285 -11.64 29.73 15.26
N ALA A 286 -12.36 28.76 14.71
CA ALA A 286 -13.62 28.97 13.99
C ALA A 286 -14.63 29.73 14.84
N LEU A 287 -14.83 29.30 16.09
CA LEU A 287 -15.72 29.96 17.04
C LEU A 287 -15.24 31.39 17.38
N GLU A 288 -13.94 31.58 17.65
CA GLU A 288 -13.35 32.88 17.95
C GLU A 288 -13.49 33.88 16.77
N GLN A 289 -13.47 33.38 15.54
CA GLN A 289 -13.62 34.18 14.32
C GLN A 289 -15.06 34.29 13.80
N GLY A 290 -16.03 33.66 14.49
CA GLY A 290 -17.44 33.68 14.11
C GLY A 290 -17.76 32.90 12.83
N LEU A 291 -16.99 31.86 12.52
CA LEU A 291 -17.33 30.93 11.43
C LEU A 291 -18.55 30.09 11.86
N GLU A 292 -19.64 30.19 11.09
CA GLU A 292 -20.88 29.45 11.39
C GLU A 292 -20.78 27.96 11.07
N ARG A 293 -19.90 27.57 10.14
CA ARG A 293 -19.70 26.18 9.73
C ARG A 293 -18.85 25.43 10.75
N GLU A 294 -19.30 24.25 11.16
CA GLU A 294 -18.50 23.32 11.94
C GLU A 294 -17.44 22.64 11.08
N ILE A 295 -16.33 22.24 11.72
CA ILE A 295 -15.28 21.43 11.08
C ILE A 295 -15.37 20.02 11.65
N HIS A 296 -15.47 19.02 10.77
CA HIS A 296 -15.60 17.61 11.07
C HIS A 296 -14.42 16.81 10.52
N LEU A 297 -14.09 15.71 11.19
CA LEU A 297 -13.06 14.75 10.79
C LEU A 297 -13.71 13.39 10.48
N PHE A 298 -13.40 12.83 9.32
CA PHE A 298 -13.77 11.47 8.95
C PHE A 298 -12.54 10.58 8.85
N VAL A 299 -12.49 9.54 9.68
CA VAL A 299 -11.42 8.54 9.69
C VAL A 299 -11.91 7.29 8.97
N ALA A 300 -11.34 6.99 7.81
CA ALA A 300 -11.57 5.77 7.04
C ALA A 300 -10.49 4.74 7.38
N GLY A 301 -10.81 3.83 8.30
CA GLY A 301 -9.91 2.79 8.80
C GLY A 301 -10.63 1.78 9.69
N ASN A 302 -10.11 0.55 9.78
CA ASN A 302 -10.74 -0.52 10.54
C ASN A 302 -10.63 -0.28 12.06
N VAL A 303 -11.77 -0.11 12.74
CA VAL A 303 -11.81 0.12 14.20
C VAL A 303 -11.48 -1.13 15.02
N ASP A 304 -11.51 -2.32 14.42
CA ASP A 304 -11.18 -3.58 15.09
C ASP A 304 -9.69 -3.96 14.96
N GLU A 305 -8.90 -3.23 14.14
CA GLU A 305 -7.48 -3.53 13.89
C GLU A 305 -6.62 -3.34 15.15
N ASP A 306 -6.72 -2.17 15.79
CA ASP A 306 -6.16 -1.91 17.12
C ASP A 306 -7.24 -1.26 17.99
N LYS A 307 -7.91 -2.11 18.78
CA LYS A 307 -9.02 -1.70 19.66
C LYS A 307 -8.56 -0.76 20.76
N ASP A 308 -7.34 -0.92 21.25
CA ASP A 308 -6.83 -0.09 22.33
C ASP A 308 -6.54 1.32 21.82
N GLU A 309 -5.93 1.43 20.64
CA GLU A 309 -5.73 2.71 19.97
C GLU A 309 -7.06 3.38 19.61
N PHE A 310 -8.01 2.65 19.03
CA PHE A 310 -9.34 3.18 18.74
C PHE A 310 -10.04 3.74 19.99
N HIS A 311 -10.02 3.00 21.10
CA HIS A 311 -10.59 3.48 22.36
C HIS A 311 -9.84 4.70 22.92
N ARG A 312 -8.51 4.74 22.80
CA ARG A 312 -7.69 5.89 23.19
C ARG A 312 -8.07 7.15 22.40
N LEU A 313 -8.21 7.03 21.09
CA LEU A 313 -8.59 8.13 20.19
C LEU A 313 -10.01 8.63 20.49
N LYS A 314 -10.99 7.73 20.67
CA LYS A 314 -12.35 8.11 21.08
C LYS A 314 -12.38 8.86 22.41
N LYS A 315 -11.60 8.37 23.39
CA LYS A 315 -11.49 9.03 24.69
C LYS A 315 -10.87 10.42 24.55
N MET A 316 -9.79 10.56 23.78
CA MET A 316 -9.16 11.85 23.49
C MET A 316 -10.12 12.84 22.83
N ALA A 317 -10.89 12.41 21.82
CA ALA A 317 -11.90 13.25 21.17
C ALA A 317 -12.98 13.73 22.16
N SER A 318 -13.41 12.86 23.07
CA SER A 318 -14.36 13.22 24.13
C SER A 318 -13.76 14.21 25.13
N GLU A 319 -12.50 14.03 25.55
CA GLU A 319 -11.82 14.91 26.50
C GLU A 319 -11.56 16.30 25.91
N LEU A 320 -11.32 16.37 24.59
CA LEU A 320 -11.15 17.62 23.85
C LEU A 320 -12.48 18.26 23.42
N GLY A 321 -13.63 17.62 23.70
CA GLY A 321 -14.95 18.16 23.39
C GLY A 321 -15.32 18.15 21.90
N VAL A 322 -14.67 17.29 21.10
CA VAL A 322 -14.92 17.15 19.64
C VAL A 322 -15.41 15.75 19.25
N GLY A 323 -15.81 14.93 20.22
CA GLY A 323 -16.25 13.56 19.96
C GLY A 323 -17.46 13.44 19.03
N ASP A 324 -18.32 14.46 18.98
CA ASP A 324 -19.46 14.60 18.06
C ASP A 324 -19.07 15.07 16.65
N ARG A 325 -17.81 15.47 16.45
CA ARG A 325 -17.24 15.95 15.18
C ARG A 325 -16.20 14.99 14.60
N VAL A 326 -15.99 13.83 15.22
CA VAL A 326 -15.09 12.77 14.74
C VAL A 326 -15.93 11.55 14.36
N THR A 327 -15.95 11.24 13.08
CA THR A 327 -16.60 10.03 12.55
C THR A 327 -15.54 8.98 12.25
N PHE A 328 -15.67 7.81 12.86
CA PHE A 328 -14.91 6.61 12.48
C PHE A 328 -15.77 5.79 11.54
N GLY A 329 -15.48 5.89 10.24
CA GLY A 329 -16.33 5.38 9.16
C GLY A 329 -16.07 3.94 8.73
N ASN A 330 -15.22 3.21 9.46
CA ASN A 330 -14.64 1.92 9.04
C ASN A 330 -13.86 2.03 7.71
N GLU A 331 -13.44 0.89 7.18
CA GLU A 331 -12.74 0.82 5.90
C GLU A 331 -13.65 1.22 4.75
N LEU A 332 -13.14 2.01 3.82
CA LEU A 332 -13.79 2.34 2.56
C LEU A 332 -13.15 1.55 1.42
N ARG A 333 -13.88 1.39 0.31
CA ARG A 333 -13.32 0.74 -0.89
C ARG A 333 -12.18 1.59 -1.46
N SER A 334 -11.07 0.94 -1.85
CA SER A 334 -9.94 1.63 -2.47
C SER A 334 -10.34 2.34 -3.76
N HIS A 335 -9.64 3.43 -4.07
CA HIS A 335 -9.83 4.18 -5.32
C HIS A 335 -9.28 3.36 -6.51
N GLY A 336 -10.15 2.74 -7.32
CA GLY A 336 -9.74 1.97 -8.50
C GLY A 336 -10.81 1.02 -9.03
N LYS A 337 -10.47 0.30 -10.12
CA LYS A 337 -11.35 -0.66 -10.84
C LYS A 337 -11.58 -1.98 -10.08
N VAL A 338 -11.68 -1.94 -8.76
CA VAL A 338 -12.04 -3.11 -7.96
C VAL A 338 -13.57 -3.14 -7.85
N HIS A 339 -14.18 -4.10 -8.53
CA HIS A 339 -15.62 -4.19 -8.70
C HIS A 339 -16.26 -5.08 -7.64
N GLY A 340 -16.63 -4.51 -6.48
CA GLY A 340 -17.67 -5.14 -5.67
C GLY A 340 -17.84 -4.60 -4.25
N PRO A 341 -18.96 -4.93 -3.60
CA PRO A 341 -19.24 -4.55 -2.22
C PRO A 341 -18.47 -5.47 -1.26
N SER A 342 -17.77 -4.88 -0.28
CA SER A 342 -17.17 -5.66 0.81
C SER A 342 -18.23 -6.49 1.53
N GLN A 343 -17.95 -7.74 1.91
CA GLN A 343 -18.92 -8.64 2.56
C GLN A 343 -19.48 -8.11 3.89
N ASN A 344 -18.96 -6.99 4.38
CA ASN A 344 -19.67 -6.04 5.22
C ASN A 344 -19.16 -4.61 4.94
N GLN A 345 -20.09 -3.68 4.69
CA GLN A 345 -20.06 -2.25 5.09
C GLN A 345 -19.53 -1.11 4.19
N ALA A 346 -18.75 -1.26 3.12
CA ALA A 346 -18.29 -0.05 2.40
C ALA A 346 -19.11 0.25 1.14
N ARG A 347 -20.33 0.79 1.31
CA ARG A 347 -21.09 1.41 0.21
C ARG A 347 -20.23 2.43 -0.55
N TYR A 348 -19.37 3.12 0.19
CA TYR A 348 -18.55 4.22 -0.28
C TYR A 348 -17.09 3.84 -0.47
N SER A 349 -16.44 4.55 -1.38
CA SER A 349 -15.03 4.46 -1.70
C SER A 349 -14.25 5.65 -1.11
N ILE A 350 -12.92 5.56 -1.16
CA ILE A 350 -12.04 6.69 -0.85
C ILE A 350 -12.35 7.88 -1.78
N ALA A 351 -12.68 7.62 -3.06
CA ALA A 351 -13.13 8.64 -4.00
C ALA A 351 -14.37 9.37 -3.49
N ASP A 352 -15.36 8.62 -3.00
CA ASP A 352 -16.60 9.18 -2.47
C ASP A 352 -16.32 10.09 -1.29
N LEU A 353 -15.51 9.64 -0.32
CA LEU A 353 -15.08 10.48 0.80
C LEU A 353 -14.39 11.77 0.30
N LEU A 354 -13.41 11.64 -0.60
CA LEU A 354 -12.66 12.79 -1.11
C LEU A 354 -13.55 13.78 -1.87
N SER A 355 -14.60 13.31 -2.56
CA SER A 355 -15.58 14.18 -3.23
C SER A 355 -16.35 15.10 -2.27
N HIS A 356 -16.48 14.70 -1.00
CA HIS A 356 -17.12 15.49 0.05
C HIS A 356 -16.14 16.33 0.89
N CYS A 357 -14.84 16.06 0.81
CA CYS A 357 -13.81 16.70 1.64
C CYS A 357 -13.38 18.07 1.11
N GLN A 358 -13.07 18.98 2.03
CA GLN A 358 -12.34 20.21 1.71
C GLN A 358 -10.83 20.05 1.91
N LEU A 359 -10.41 19.01 2.66
CA LEU A 359 -9.01 18.74 2.93
C LEU A 359 -8.82 17.24 3.20
N ASN A 360 -7.73 16.67 2.70
CA ASN A 360 -7.28 15.35 3.13
C ASN A 360 -6.11 15.46 4.11
N SER A 361 -6.08 14.63 5.13
CA SER A 361 -5.02 14.65 6.15
C SER A 361 -4.09 13.44 6.05
N PHE A 362 -2.79 13.71 6.04
CA PHE A 362 -1.71 12.74 6.08
C PHE A 362 -0.70 12.99 7.21
N LEU A 363 -1.16 12.99 8.46
CA LEU A 363 -0.30 13.26 9.62
C LEU A 363 0.27 11.97 10.26
N THR A 364 1.26 11.34 9.62
CA THR A 364 1.90 10.08 10.09
C THR A 364 3.17 10.33 10.92
N SER A 365 3.65 9.35 11.70
CA SER A 365 4.95 9.43 12.39
C SER A 365 6.12 9.56 11.40
N TYR A 366 7.25 10.06 11.88
CA TYR A 366 8.42 10.36 11.02
C TYR A 366 8.92 9.15 10.22
N ASP A 367 8.99 7.99 10.87
CA ASP A 367 9.64 6.75 10.43
C ASP A 367 8.68 5.69 9.85
N TYR A 368 7.39 6.00 9.72
CA TYR A 368 6.36 4.99 9.42
C TYR A 368 5.52 5.34 8.18
N GLU A 369 6.15 5.30 7.01
CA GLU A 369 5.49 5.30 5.71
C GLU A 369 6.50 4.98 4.59
N GLY A 370 6.19 4.02 3.72
CA GLY A 370 7.01 3.68 2.55
C GLY A 370 6.72 4.51 1.29
N PHE A 371 5.58 5.21 1.25
CA PHE A 371 5.26 6.10 0.13
C PHE A 371 4.37 7.29 0.52
N GLY A 372 3.17 7.01 1.07
CA GLY A 372 2.15 8.00 1.41
C GLY A 372 1.05 8.13 0.36
N ASN A 373 0.46 7.00 -0.07
CA ASN A 373 -0.62 6.98 -1.08
C ASN A 373 -1.76 7.99 -0.86
N PRO A 374 -2.25 8.26 0.37
CA PRO A 374 -3.32 9.24 0.58
C PRO A 374 -3.00 10.66 0.07
N ILE A 375 -1.72 11.05 0.01
CA ILE A 375 -1.31 12.32 -0.61
C ILE A 375 -1.56 12.27 -2.11
N GLY A 376 -1.11 11.21 -2.79
CA GLY A 376 -1.31 11.01 -4.22
C GLY A 376 -2.79 10.91 -4.60
N GLU A 377 -3.60 10.20 -3.81
CA GLU A 377 -5.06 10.12 -3.98
C GLU A 377 -5.71 11.51 -3.86
N SER A 378 -5.31 12.31 -2.85
CA SER A 378 -5.81 13.67 -2.68
C SER A 378 -5.47 14.55 -3.89
N VAL A 379 -4.22 14.51 -4.33
CA VAL A 379 -3.73 15.28 -5.49
C VAL A 379 -4.48 14.90 -6.76
N ALA A 380 -4.63 13.59 -7.01
CA ALA A 380 -5.34 13.07 -8.17
C ALA A 380 -6.83 13.42 -8.17
N SER A 381 -7.41 13.54 -6.97
CA SER A 381 -8.81 13.93 -6.75
C SER A 381 -9.05 15.43 -6.81
N GLY A 382 -8.01 16.26 -6.95
CA GLY A 382 -8.14 17.71 -6.86
C GLY A 382 -8.55 18.20 -5.47
N VAL A 383 -8.19 17.45 -4.42
CA VAL A 383 -8.41 17.83 -3.02
C VAL A 383 -7.06 18.24 -2.43
N PRO A 384 -6.96 19.40 -1.75
CA PRO A 384 -5.72 19.78 -1.09
C PRO A 384 -5.46 18.88 0.12
N TYR A 385 -4.20 18.76 0.51
CA TYR A 385 -3.79 17.91 1.61
C TYR A 385 -2.97 18.66 2.66
N ILE A 386 -2.89 18.08 3.85
CA ILE A 386 -1.89 18.40 4.88
C ILE A 386 -1.07 17.16 5.18
N THR A 387 0.16 17.35 5.63
CA THR A 387 1.08 16.24 5.91
C THR A 387 2.07 16.60 6.99
N THR A 388 2.74 15.59 7.55
CA THR A 388 3.99 15.77 8.27
C THR A 388 5.18 15.82 7.31
N SER A 389 6.34 16.28 7.79
CA SER A 389 7.64 16.07 7.14
C SER A 389 8.22 14.69 7.45
N TYR A 390 7.41 13.63 7.32
CA TYR A 390 7.89 12.25 7.47
C TYR A 390 9.05 11.97 6.50
N GLU A 391 9.90 11.00 6.83
CA GLU A 391 11.23 10.80 6.23
C GLU A 391 11.24 10.90 4.69
N LEU A 392 10.24 10.31 4.03
CA LEU A 392 10.19 10.23 2.57
C LEU A 392 9.45 11.40 1.90
N TYR A 393 8.75 12.27 2.64
CA TYR A 393 7.86 13.28 2.07
C TYR A 393 8.57 14.17 1.04
N ASP A 394 9.75 14.67 1.38
CA ASP A 394 10.47 15.61 0.53
C ASP A 394 10.92 14.96 -0.78
N SER A 395 11.39 13.71 -0.65
CA SER A 395 11.87 12.89 -1.77
C SER A 395 10.76 12.31 -2.64
N ILE A 396 9.50 12.25 -2.19
CA ILE A 396 8.41 11.69 -3.00
C ILE A 396 7.52 12.80 -3.54
N TYR A 397 7.07 13.72 -2.67
CA TYR A 397 6.01 14.66 -2.98
C TYR A 397 6.49 16.11 -3.06
N ARG A 398 7.33 16.59 -2.13
CA ARG A 398 7.77 18.00 -2.18
C ARG A 398 8.56 18.31 -3.44
N GLN A 399 9.42 17.38 -3.87
CA GLN A 399 10.23 17.56 -5.09
C GLN A 399 9.39 17.71 -6.37
N LEU A 400 8.12 17.30 -6.38
CA LEU A 400 7.20 17.46 -7.50
C LEU A 400 6.60 18.88 -7.60
N GLY A 401 6.96 19.78 -6.67
CA GLY A 401 6.43 21.15 -6.63
C GLY A 401 5.03 21.27 -6.02
N LEU A 402 4.56 20.22 -5.32
CA LEU A 402 3.29 20.23 -4.61
C LEU A 402 3.32 21.21 -3.43
N ARG A 403 2.16 21.81 -3.14
CA ARG A 403 1.97 22.79 -2.05
C ARG A 403 1.00 22.24 -1.02
N ALA A 404 1.41 22.25 0.24
CA ALA A 404 0.60 21.89 1.39
C ALA A 404 1.16 22.55 2.66
N PRO A 405 0.34 22.81 3.68
CA PRO A 405 0.83 22.96 5.04
C PRO A 405 1.55 21.68 5.47
N VAL A 406 2.75 21.82 6.02
CA VAL A 406 3.58 20.69 6.45
C VAL A 406 3.92 20.86 7.92
N LEU A 407 3.53 19.89 8.74
CA LEU A 407 3.91 19.83 10.14
C LEU A 407 5.36 19.34 10.22
N GLY A 408 6.25 20.23 10.64
CA GLY A 408 7.65 19.90 10.87
C GLY A 408 7.80 18.91 12.02
N ILE A 409 8.34 17.74 11.71
CA ILE A 409 8.68 16.67 12.66
C ILE A 409 10.05 16.10 12.31
N SER A 410 10.69 15.45 13.28
CA SER A 410 11.89 14.62 13.07
C SER A 410 11.79 13.33 13.90
N GLU A 411 12.80 12.48 13.80
CA GLU A 411 12.95 11.30 14.66
C GLU A 411 12.93 11.67 16.16
N GLU A 412 13.56 12.81 16.53
CA GLU A 412 13.62 13.29 17.91
C GLU A 412 12.40 14.13 18.31
N GLU A 413 11.76 14.79 17.34
CA GLU A 413 10.65 15.73 17.56
C GLU A 413 9.40 15.31 16.76
N ASP A 414 8.78 14.19 17.15
CA ASP A 414 7.53 13.68 16.54
C ASP A 414 6.27 14.17 17.30
N GLY A 415 6.12 15.48 17.44
CA GLY A 415 5.11 16.13 18.31
C GLY A 415 3.71 16.35 17.72
N LEU A 416 2.86 17.08 18.45
CA LEU A 416 1.57 17.60 17.96
C LEU A 416 1.78 18.86 17.10
N ALA A 417 0.72 19.34 16.45
CA ALA A 417 0.78 20.53 15.61
C ALA A 417 1.20 21.79 16.40
N ASP A 418 2.04 22.65 15.82
CA ASP A 418 2.32 23.97 16.40
C ASP A 418 1.22 25.00 16.03
N GLU A 419 1.29 26.22 16.58
CA GLU A 419 0.31 27.28 16.29
C GLU A 419 0.36 27.78 14.84
N ASN A 420 1.52 27.72 14.19
CA ASN A 420 1.68 28.18 12.82
C ASN A 420 0.98 27.23 11.85
N PHE A 421 1.24 25.93 11.99
CA PHE A 421 0.60 24.88 11.22
C PHE A 421 -0.93 24.95 11.36
N VAL A 422 -1.47 25.06 12.58
CA VAL A 422 -2.92 25.18 12.78
C VAL A 422 -3.51 26.38 12.06
N ARG A 423 -2.85 27.54 12.09
CA ARG A 423 -3.30 28.74 11.34
C ARG A 423 -3.22 28.54 9.83
N GLU A 424 -2.19 27.88 9.33
CA GLU A 424 -2.05 27.56 7.90
C GLU A 424 -3.16 26.63 7.43
N VAL A 425 -3.47 25.58 8.21
CA VAL A 425 -4.56 24.63 7.93
C VAL A 425 -5.91 25.35 8.00
N TYR A 426 -6.15 26.16 9.03
CA TYR A 426 -7.39 26.94 9.15
C TYR A 426 -7.59 27.87 7.95
N SER A 427 -6.54 28.58 7.54
CA SER A 427 -6.56 29.43 6.35
C SER A 427 -6.84 28.63 5.08
N LEU A 428 -6.27 27.43 4.93
CA LEU A 428 -6.53 26.58 3.76
C LEU A 428 -7.97 26.04 3.73
N LEU A 429 -8.53 25.68 4.89
CA LEU A 429 -9.90 25.17 5.00
C LEU A 429 -10.96 26.24 4.70
N THR A 430 -10.73 27.48 5.15
CA THR A 430 -11.74 28.54 5.16
C THR A 430 -11.66 29.52 4.01
N ASP A 431 -10.52 29.61 3.31
CA ASP A 431 -10.35 30.43 2.11
C ASP A 431 -10.53 29.58 0.84
N ASP A 432 -11.72 29.63 0.26
CA ASP A 432 -12.08 28.87 -0.93
C ASP A 432 -11.14 29.18 -2.13
N GLY A 433 -10.75 30.44 -2.30
CA GLY A 433 -9.87 30.85 -3.40
C GLY A 433 -8.45 30.31 -3.25
N LYS A 434 -7.91 30.33 -2.02
CA LYS A 434 -6.62 29.71 -1.70
C LYS A 434 -6.68 28.20 -1.89
N ARG A 435 -7.75 27.56 -1.42
CA ARG A 435 -7.98 26.12 -1.52
C ARG A 435 -8.02 25.66 -2.97
N ASP A 436 -8.84 26.32 -3.79
CA ASP A 436 -8.98 25.99 -5.21
C ASP A 436 -7.66 26.20 -5.97
N SER A 437 -6.96 27.30 -5.70
CA SER A 437 -5.66 27.60 -6.34
C SER A 437 -4.61 26.51 -6.05
N ILE A 438 -4.48 26.09 -4.78
CA ILE A 438 -3.55 25.03 -4.39
C ILE A 438 -3.96 23.69 -5.01
N ALA A 439 -5.25 23.35 -4.96
CA ALA A 439 -5.75 22.09 -5.49
C ALA A 439 -5.52 21.98 -7.01
N HIS A 440 -5.81 23.04 -7.77
CA HIS A 440 -5.56 23.08 -9.22
C HIS A 440 -4.08 22.97 -9.56
N GLN A 441 -3.21 23.67 -8.81
CA GLN A 441 -1.76 23.56 -9.04
C GLN A 441 -1.27 22.14 -8.76
N ASN A 442 -1.65 21.58 -7.61
CA ASN A 442 -1.23 20.24 -7.21
C ASN A 442 -1.75 19.19 -8.20
N TYR A 443 -3.01 19.26 -8.62
CA TYR A 443 -3.59 18.36 -9.61
C TYR A 443 -2.79 18.37 -10.91
N ARG A 444 -2.42 19.55 -11.42
CA ARG A 444 -1.60 19.68 -12.63
C ARG A 444 -0.22 19.06 -12.46
N CYS A 445 0.49 19.40 -11.38
CA CYS A 445 1.81 18.84 -11.09
C CYS A 445 1.74 17.31 -10.91
N GLY A 446 0.73 16.83 -10.17
CA GLY A 446 0.49 15.41 -9.97
C GLY A 446 0.21 14.68 -11.28
N GLN A 447 -0.60 15.24 -12.17
CA GLN A 447 -0.96 14.59 -13.43
C GLN A 447 0.27 14.34 -14.33
N GLU A 448 1.26 15.25 -14.30
CA GLU A 448 2.50 15.11 -15.06
C GLU A 448 3.39 13.97 -14.53
N HIS A 449 3.35 13.68 -13.22
CA HIS A 449 4.31 12.78 -12.55
C HIS A 449 3.72 11.47 -12.01
N LEU A 450 2.44 11.46 -11.66
CA LEU A 450 1.77 10.41 -10.89
C LEU A 450 0.58 9.77 -11.62
N ALA A 451 0.27 10.20 -12.85
CA ALA A 451 -0.83 9.61 -13.62
C ALA A 451 -0.52 8.19 -14.12
N LEU A 452 -1.55 7.37 -14.33
CA LEU A 452 -1.46 6.01 -14.87
C LEU A 452 -0.67 5.92 -16.19
N THR A 453 -0.71 6.96 -17.04
CA THR A 453 0.07 7.01 -18.28
C THR A 453 1.58 6.89 -18.04
N GLN A 454 2.08 7.32 -16.87
CA GLN A 454 3.49 7.15 -16.49
C GLN A 454 3.84 5.68 -16.24
N LEU A 455 2.93 4.92 -15.60
CA LEU A 455 3.07 3.48 -15.39
C LEU A 455 3.12 2.75 -16.73
N GLU A 456 2.14 3.00 -17.61
CA GLU A 456 2.07 2.38 -18.93
C GLU A 456 3.35 2.59 -19.75
N ASN A 457 3.82 3.83 -19.82
CA ASN A 457 5.03 4.17 -20.57
C ASN A 457 6.27 3.47 -20.01
N ARG A 458 6.39 3.38 -18.69
CA ARG A 458 7.52 2.69 -18.02
C ARG A 458 7.46 1.18 -18.23
N LEU A 459 6.29 0.54 -18.11
CA LEU A 459 6.14 -0.90 -18.33
C LEU A 459 6.45 -1.27 -19.78
N LYS A 460 5.92 -0.52 -20.76
CA LYS A 460 6.24 -0.70 -22.19
C LYS A 460 7.74 -0.55 -22.45
N SER A 461 8.39 0.41 -21.82
CA SER A 461 9.84 0.60 -21.94
C SER A 461 10.68 -0.50 -21.28
N LEU A 462 10.26 -1.02 -20.12
CA LEU A 462 11.04 -2.01 -19.36
C LEU A 462 10.94 -3.42 -19.96
N PHE A 463 9.77 -3.78 -20.49
CA PHE A 463 9.45 -5.14 -20.91
C PHE A 463 9.10 -5.29 -22.39
N SER A 464 9.17 -4.21 -23.18
CA SER A 464 8.90 -4.23 -24.63
C SER A 464 7.52 -4.80 -24.98
N LEU A 465 6.49 -4.37 -24.24
CA LEU A 465 5.10 -4.82 -24.37
C LEU A 465 4.42 -4.37 -25.66
#